data_AF-A0A376THY2-F1
#
_entry.id   AF-A0A376THY2-F1
#
_cell.length_a   1.000
_cell.length_b   1.000
_cell.length_c   1.000
_cell.angle_alpha   90.00
_cell.angle_beta   90.00
_cell.angle_gamma   90.00
#
_symmetry.space_group_name_H-M   'P 1'
#
loop_
_entity.id
_entity.type
_entity.pdbx_description
1 polymer ?
#
loop_
_entity_poly.entity_id
_entity_poly.type
_entity_poly.pdbx_seq_one_letter_code
_entity_poly.pdbx_strand_id
1 'polypeptide(L)' 'MRKLNRFVDEDGLAIDFEIEGEYPQFGNNDPRVDDLAVDLVERFMKKSSETAHLP' A
#
# COMPACT_ATOMS: atom_id res chain seq x y z
N MET A 1 12.84 -0.95 15.47
CA MET A 1 11.59 -0.24 15.12
C MET A 1 11.78 0.35 13.72
N ARG A 2 10.78 0.27 12.84
CA ARG A 2 10.76 1.05 11.59
C ARG A 2 10.02 2.35 11.86
N LYS A 3 10.48 3.45 11.29
CA LYS A 3 9.83 4.75 11.45
C LYS A 3 9.63 5.38 10.08
N LEU A 4 8.43 5.93 9.87
CA LEU A 4 8.04 6.64 8.66
C LEU A 4 7.80 8.09 9.06
N ASN A 5 8.66 8.99 8.60
CA ASN A 5 8.46 10.43 8.72
C ASN A 5 7.76 10.92 7.45
N ARG A 6 6.67 11.68 7.59
CA ARG A 6 5.99 12.32 6.44
C ARG A 6 6.31 13.81 6.42
N PHE A 7 6.58 14.35 5.24
CA PHE A 7 6.72 15.78 5.01
C PHE A 7 5.45 16.28 4.31
N VAL A 8 4.88 17.36 4.82
CA VAL A 8 3.63 17.94 4.32
C VAL A 8 3.87 19.34 3.79
N ASP A 9 3.15 19.73 2.75
CA ASP A 9 3.13 21.09 2.25
C ASP A 9 2.23 22.01 3.11
N GLU A 10 2.04 23.25 2.66
CA GLU A 10 1.22 24.27 3.34
C GLU A 10 -0.28 23.94 3.36
N ASP A 11 -0.76 23.15 2.39
CA ASP A 11 -2.14 22.65 2.34
C ASP A 11 -2.33 21.40 3.21
N GLY A 12 -1.24 20.86 3.79
CA GLY A 12 -1.22 19.67 4.63
C GLY A 12 -1.19 18.36 3.84
N LEU A 13 -0.92 18.41 2.54
CA LEU A 13 -0.76 17.22 1.70
C LEU A 13 0.64 16.63 1.91
N ALA A 14 0.72 15.30 2.05
CA ALA A 14 2.01 14.62 2.13
C ALA A 14 2.72 14.65 0.77
N ILE A 15 3.86 15.32 0.72
CA ILE A 15 4.67 15.50 -0.51
C ILE A 15 5.90 14.61 -0.54
N ASP A 16 6.36 14.12 0.61
CA ASP A 16 7.51 13.22 0.70
C ASP A 16 7.46 12.33 1.96
N PHE A 17 8.25 11.26 1.94
CA PHE A 17 8.38 10.29 3.02
C PHE A 17 9.83 9.88 3.21
N GLU A 18 10.30 9.92 4.45
CA GLU A 18 11.59 9.35 4.86
C GLU A 18 11.35 8.09 5.70
N ILE A 19 12.09 7.03 5.39
CA ILE A 19 11.99 5.73 6.06
C ILE A 19 13.29 5.49 6.82
N GLU A 20 13.18 5.30 8.14
CA GLU A 20 14.28 4.83 8.98
C GLU A 20 14.17 3.32 9.21
N GLY A 21 15.19 2.58 8.75
CA GLY A 21 15.29 1.13 8.85
C GLY A 21 14.74 0.36 7.65
N GLU A 22 15.10 -0.92 7.55
CA GLU A 22 14.79 -1.76 6.37
C GLU A 22 13.38 -2.34 6.41
N TYR A 23 12.66 -2.38 5.28
CA TYR A 23 11.36 -3.03 5.11
C TYR A 23 11.36 -4.15 4.06
N PRO A 24 10.54 -5.22 4.18
CA PRO A 24 10.49 -6.27 3.16
C PRO A 24 9.94 -5.66 1.87
N GLN A 25 10.68 -5.86 0.79
CA GLN A 25 10.29 -5.40 -0.54
C GLN A 25 9.70 -6.56 -1.33
N PHE A 26 8.63 -6.29 -2.06
CA PHE A 26 7.95 -7.29 -2.90
C PHE A 26 8.90 -7.92 -3.92
N GLY A 27 8.70 -9.21 -4.24
CA GLY A 27 9.51 -9.94 -5.23
C GLY A 27 10.69 -10.71 -4.66
N ASN A 28 10.81 -10.78 -3.32
CA ASN A 28 11.87 -11.50 -2.61
C ASN A 28 11.39 -12.77 -1.90
N ASN A 29 10.17 -13.27 -2.20
CA ASN A 29 9.55 -14.43 -1.54
C ASN A 29 9.44 -14.24 -0.02
N ASP A 30 8.99 -13.06 0.40
CA ASP A 30 8.76 -12.71 1.81
C ASP A 30 7.25 -12.56 2.02
N PRO A 31 6.59 -13.52 2.69
CA PRO A 31 5.14 -13.52 2.86
C PRO A 31 4.59 -12.22 3.46
N ARG A 32 5.38 -11.50 4.26
CA ARG A 32 4.94 -10.24 4.91
C ARG A 32 4.57 -9.14 3.92
N VAL A 33 5.14 -9.16 2.71
CA VAL A 33 4.84 -8.19 1.65
C VAL A 33 4.14 -8.84 0.47
N ASP A 34 4.40 -10.12 0.22
CA ASP A 34 3.73 -10.85 -0.87
C ASP A 34 2.23 -11.02 -0.58
N ASP A 35 1.85 -11.29 0.68
CA ASP A 35 0.45 -11.40 1.08
C ASP A 35 -0.29 -10.05 0.97
N LEU A 36 0.41 -8.92 1.16
CA LEU A 36 -0.15 -7.58 0.95
C LEU A 36 -0.46 -7.32 -0.53
N ALA A 37 0.39 -7.84 -1.43
CA ALA A 37 0.14 -7.73 -2.87
C ALA A 37 -1.07 -8.57 -3.31
N VAL A 38 -1.21 -9.79 -2.78
CA VAL A 38 -2.37 -10.66 -3.03
C VAL A 38 -3.66 -10.00 -2.54
N ASP A 39 -3.69 -9.56 -1.28
CA ASP A 39 -4.85 -8.92 -0.65
C ASP A 39 -5.32 -7.67 -1.43
N LEU A 40 -4.38 -6.86 -1.93
CA LEU A 40 -4.71 -5.67 -2.72
C LEU A 40 -5.44 -6.04 -4.03
N VAL A 41 -4.96 -7.06 -4.74
CA VAL A 41 -5.58 -7.51 -6.01
C VAL A 41 -6.95 -8.13 -5.73
N GLU A 42 -7.07 -8.99 -4.72
CA GLU A 42 -8.33 -9.63 -4.35
C GLU A 42 -9.40 -8.59 -3.99
N ARG A 43 -9.05 -7.59 -3.17
CA ARG A 43 -9.96 -6.50 -2.79
C ARG A 43 -10.39 -5.68 -3.99
N PHE A 44 -9.45 -5.35 -4.88
CA PHE A 44 -9.76 -4.59 -6.09
C PHE A 44 -10.74 -5.37 -6.98
N MET A 45 -10.45 -6.64 -7.28
CA MET A 45 -11.31 -7.46 -8.13
C MET A 45 -12.71 -7.65 -7.54
N LYS A 46 -12.79 -7.87 -6.21
CA LYS A 46 -14.07 -7.93 -5.50
C LYS A 46 -14.85 -6.63 -5.68
N LYS A 47 -14.21 -5.47 -5.51
CA LYS A 47 -14.88 -4.18 -5.66
C LYS A 47 -15.30 -3.86 -7.09
N SER A 48 -14.48 -4.21 -8.09
CA SER A 48 -14.82 -4.04 -9.50
C SER A 48 -16.00 -4.93 -9.91
N SER A 49 -16.09 -6.15 -9.38
CA SER A 49 -17.20 -7.05 -9.65
C SER A 49 -18.54 -6.53 -9.08
N GLU A 50 -18.52 -5.87 -7.93
CA GLU A 50 -19.70 -5.20 -7.36
C GLU A 50 -20.18 -4.03 -8.22
N THR A 51 -19.25 -3.29 -8.83
CA THR A 51 -19.57 -2.10 -9.64
C THR A 51 -20.10 -2.48 -11.03
N ALA A 52 -19.69 -3.63 -11.57
CA ALA A 52 -20.13 -4.15 -12.86
C ALA A 52 -21.51 -4.86 -12.83
N HIS A 53 -22.11 -5.03 -11.65
CA HIS A 53 -23.43 -5.67 -11.46
C HIS A 53 -24.57 -4.67 -11.18
N LEU A 54 -24.38 -3.38 -11.51
CA LEU A 54 -25.48 -2.43 -11.57
C LEU A 54 -26.29 -2.66 -12.88
N PRO A 55 -27.63 -2.72 -12.83
CA PRO A 55 -28.46 -2.72 -14.03
C PRO A 55 -28.32 -1.41 -14.82
#